data_AF-A0A382HSH9-F1
#
_entry.id   AF-A0A382HSH9-F1
#
_cell.length_a   1.000
_cell.length_b   1.000
_cell.length_c   1.000
_cell.angle_alpha   90.00
_cell.angle_beta   90.00
_cell.angle_gamma   90.00
#
_symmetry.space_group_name_H-M   'P 1'
#
loop_
_entity.id
_entity.type
_entity.pdbx_description
1 polymer ?
#
loop_
_entity_poly.entity_id
_entity_poly.type
_entity_poly.pdbx_seq_one_letter_code
_entity_poly.pdbx_strand_id
1 'polypeptide(L)' 'MRVVELFAGVGGFRIGLEGAPGSQTETGFRVIWANQWEPSTNVQHAAQV' A
#
# COMPACT_ATOMS: atom_id res chain seq x y z
N MET A 1 -9.65 -9.09 7.39
CA MET A 1 -9.56 -7.75 7.98
C MET A 1 -9.28 -6.74 6.88
N ARG A 2 -10.03 -5.63 6.83
CA ARG A 2 -9.80 -4.54 5.86
C ARG A 2 -8.91 -3.49 6.52
N VAL A 3 -7.89 -3.03 5.81
CA VAL A 3 -6.88 -2.13 6.33
C VAL A 3 -6.78 -0.89 5.44
N VAL A 4 -6.46 0.23 6.07
CA VAL A 4 -6.17 1.50 5.42
C VAL A 4 -4.73 1.88 5.73
N GLU A 5 -3.94 2.20 4.70
CA GLU A 5 -2.54 2.60 4.83
C GLU A 5 -2.41 4.12 4.63
N LEU A 6 -2.33 4.87 5.74
CA LEU A 6 -2.07 6.32 5.72
C LEU A 6 -0.56 6.55 5.75
N PHE A 7 -0.08 7.51 4.96
CA PHE A 7 1.35 7.79 4.84
C PHE A 7 2.14 6.54 4.36
N ALA A 8 1.56 5.79 3.40
CA ALA A 8 2.07 4.53 2.85
C ALA A 8 3.52 4.51 2.29
N GLY A 9 4.19 5.65 2.14
CA GLY A 9 5.50 5.73 1.48
C GLY A 9 5.46 5.10 0.08
N VAL A 10 6.27 4.06 -0.08
CA VAL A 10 6.38 3.23 -1.30
C VAL A 10 5.48 1.98 -1.28
N GLY A 11 4.64 1.80 -0.26
CA GLY A 11 3.69 0.68 -0.14
C GLY A 11 4.25 -0.60 0.49
N GLY A 12 5.26 -0.47 1.37
CA GLY A 12 5.90 -1.62 2.04
C GLY A 12 4.95 -2.37 2.98
N PHE A 13 4.06 -1.66 3.69
CA PHE A 13 3.11 -2.32 4.59
C PHE A 13 2.06 -3.10 3.81
N ARG A 14 1.63 -2.61 2.64
CA ARG A 14 0.74 -3.39 1.78
C ARG A 14 1.31 -4.75 1.41
N ILE A 15 2.57 -4.84 0.99
CA ILE A 15 3.19 -6.14 0.67
C ILE A 15 3.32 -7.01 1.93
N GLY A 16 3.70 -6.42 3.07
CA GLY A 16 3.77 -7.14 4.34
C GLY A 16 2.41 -7.66 4.83
N LEU A 17 1.34 -6.91 4.58
CA LEU A 17 -0.01 -7.22 5.03
C LEU A 17 -0.79 -8.08 4.05
N GLU A 18 -0.66 -7.90 2.73
CA GLU A 18 -1.37 -8.70 1.71
C GLU A 18 -0.56 -9.92 1.26
N GLY A 19 0.73 -9.97 1.57
CA GLY A 19 1.65 -10.99 1.09
C GLY A 19 2.33 -10.59 -0.22
N ALA A 20 3.41 -11.31 -0.55
CA ALA A 20 4.14 -11.08 -1.80
C ALA A 20 3.26 -11.39 -3.03
N PRO A 21 3.40 -10.66 -4.15
CA PRO A 21 2.68 -10.97 -5.38
C PRO A 21 2.89 -12.43 -5.81
N GLY A 22 1.80 -13.15 -6.06
CA GLY A 22 1.85 -14.57 -6.42
C GLY A 22 2.05 -15.54 -5.24
N SER A 23 2.14 -15.01 -4.01
CA SER A 23 2.08 -15.84 -2.81
C SER A 23 0.67 -16.40 -2.63
N GLN A 24 0.59 -17.70 -2.33
CA GLN A 24 -0.66 -18.36 -1.91
C GLN A 24 -0.95 -18.16 -0.42
N THR A 25 -0.17 -17.32 0.25
CA THR A 25 -0.31 -17.07 1.69
C THR A 25 -1.40 -16.04 1.91
N GLU A 26 -2.58 -16.49 2.33
CA GLU A 26 -3.63 -15.58 2.79
C GLU A 26 -3.34 -15.12 4.22
N THR A 27 -2.81 -13.91 4.35
CA THR A 27 -2.52 -13.24 5.64
C THR A 27 -3.79 -12.82 6.38
N GLY A 28 -4.95 -12.86 5.71
CA GLY A 28 -6.22 -12.38 6.24
C GLY A 28 -6.36 -10.86 6.28
N PHE A 29 -5.39 -10.09 5.78
CA PHE A 29 -5.46 -8.63 5.67
C PHE A 29 -5.55 -8.20 4.21
N ARG A 30 -6.39 -7.19 3.94
CA ARG A 30 -6.56 -6.58 2.62
C ARG A 30 -6.52 -5.06 2.77
N VAL A 31 -5.54 -4.42 2.14
CA VAL A 31 -5.43 -2.97 2.06
C VAL A 31 -6.43 -2.49 1.02
N ILE A 32 -7.49 -1.81 1.48
CA ILE A 32 -8.58 -1.35 0.62
C ILE A 32 -8.41 0.09 0.15
N TRP A 33 -7.57 0.86 0.85
CA TRP A 33 -7.28 2.24 0.53
C TRP A 33 -5.92 2.64 1.08
N ALA A 34 -5.21 3.48 0.34
CA ALA A 34 -3.96 4.07 0.77
C ALA A 34 -3.95 5.56 0.43
N ASN A 35 -3.31 6.35 1.28
CA ASN A 35 -3.05 7.75 1.02
C ASN A 35 -1.59 8.08 1.26
N GLN A 36 -1.10 8.96 0.40
CA GLN A 36 0.23 9.50 0.44
C GLN A 36 0.15 11.00 0.20
N TRP A 37 0.53 11.78 1.20
CA TRP A 37 0.63 13.22 1.11
C TRP A 37 2.03 13.65 1.53
N GLU A 38 2.79 14.22 0.60
CA GLU A 38 4.09 14.83 0.86
C GLU A 38 4.04 16.33 0.52
N PRO A 39 4.28 17.22 1.50
CA PRO A 39 4.07 18.67 1.33
C PRO A 39 5.00 19.36 0.33
N SER A 40 6.09 18.71 -0.12
CA SER A 40 7.11 19.29 -0.99
C SER A 40 7.17 18.70 -2.40
N THR A 41 6.35 17.70 -2.71
CA THR A 41 6.46 16.91 -3.95
C THR A 41 5.07 16.80 -4.62
N ASN A 42 4.78 17.71 -5.55
CA ASN A 42 3.47 17.79 -6.23
C ASN A 42 3.28 16.74 -7.35
N VAL A 43 4.22 15.79 -7.53
CA VAL A 43 4.10 14.75 -8.56
C VAL A 43 4.47 13.39 -7.97
N GLN A 44 3.45 12.53 -7.93
CA GLN A 44 3.50 11.21 -7.33
C GLN A 44 3.58 10.15 -8.43
N HIS A 45 4.80 9.68 -8.74
CA HIS A 45 5.05 8.64 -9.75
C HIS A 45 4.62 7.23 -9.30
N ALA A 46 4.21 7.05 -8.05
CA ALA A 46 3.87 5.74 -7.48
C ALA A 46 2.44 5.25 -7.79
N ALA A 47 1.65 6.03 -8.53
CA ALA A 47 0.27 5.69 -8.90
C ALA A 47 -0.03 5.81 -10.41
N GLN A 48 0.99 5.85 -11.28
CA GLN A 48 0.79 5.65 -12.73
C GLN A 48 1.22 4.24 -13.11
N VAL A 49 0.20 3.44 -13.47
CA VAL A 49 0.33 2.22 -14.26
C VAL A 49 0.51 2.62 -15.73
#